data_AF-A0A0G1AET7-F1
#
_entry.id   AF-A0A0G1AET7-F1
#
_cell.length_a   1.000
_cell.length_b   1.000
_cell.length_c   1.000
_cell.angle_alpha   90.00
_cell.angle_beta   90.00
_cell.angle_gamma   90.00
#
_symmetry.space_group_name_H-M   'P 1'
#
loop_
_entity.id
_entity.type
_entity.pdbx_description
1 polymer ?
#
loop_
_entity_poly.entity_id
_entity_poly.type
_entity_poly.pdbx_seq_one_letter_code
_entity_poly.pdbx_strand_id
1 'polypeptide(L)'
;MKWLSFLHFYQPADQQRDILEAVVSQSYLPVLKTINASKFGKQSINISGSLLELLDNNGYHELMGLIKNSLEEGKIELTGSCKYHAFIPLVPEAEVYRQVVKNEETLQFYFGDAYKKAGFFPPEMAYAKFLPGMLEELGYRWLILDEIAYNKEAVFPTGDKLYRIKDSNIAVFFRNRRLSNLVMSAVVRSKETLDPAIKDMLSNKYVVSGMDGETFGHHRPGLESLLGEIINSQEPYSTMSISDFLSTYSKDLAVETVVPCESTWASSPQDIERGSQFLSWLDMSNPIHGYQWDFFKFVLDLFYKVPESSDNYDELKSKMDVAMSSDHFWWASAKPWWSLEMIEQGAFRFLDIVKNIQDISDSDISKAQKFYQLIVSTAFEWQRTGKVRQMAKEQNEATRIPFKERTYDKGGHQRGVWEGFIHMIQEEEAKAVKNREYEKAVLWRDALFKLENKLDVYDMINAIDLLRLEIGNEEVEKILNKYTKKYHKIRGGQPEQRG
;
A
#
# COMPACT_ATOMS: atom_id res chain seq x y z
N MET A 1 -9.10 -12.30 -19.57
CA MET A 1 -7.85 -11.88 -18.87
C MET A 1 -7.64 -12.72 -17.61
N LYS A 2 -6.39 -12.95 -17.17
CA LYS A 2 -6.09 -13.51 -15.82
C LYS A 2 -5.83 -12.39 -14.81
N TRP A 3 -6.50 -12.43 -13.67
CA TRP A 3 -6.28 -11.46 -12.59
C TRP A 3 -5.46 -12.12 -11.49
N LEU A 4 -4.20 -11.71 -11.36
CA LEU A 4 -3.32 -12.16 -10.28
C LEU A 4 -3.53 -11.23 -9.07
N SER A 5 -4.48 -11.61 -8.22
CA SER A 5 -4.87 -10.79 -7.07
C SER A 5 -3.98 -11.12 -5.88
N PHE A 6 -3.30 -10.09 -5.39
CA PHE A 6 -2.40 -10.17 -4.24
C PHE A 6 -2.93 -9.32 -3.08
N LEU A 7 -3.02 -9.94 -1.90
CA LEU A 7 -3.41 -9.28 -0.65
C LEU A 7 -2.28 -9.37 0.39
N HIS A 8 -1.97 -8.27 1.07
CA HIS A 8 -1.00 -8.21 2.15
C HIS A 8 -1.70 -7.99 3.49
N PHE A 9 -1.50 -8.90 4.45
CA PHE A 9 -2.03 -8.78 5.81
C PHE A 9 -0.88 -8.59 6.78
N TYR A 10 -0.93 -7.52 7.56
CA TYR A 10 0.12 -7.20 8.51
C TYR A 10 -0.38 -6.34 9.66
N GLN A 11 0.15 -6.63 10.86
CA GLN A 11 0.11 -5.72 12.01
C GLN A 11 1.47 -5.79 12.72
N PRO A 12 1.91 -4.70 13.37
CA PRO A 12 3.10 -4.73 14.23
C PRO A 12 3.02 -5.85 15.27
N ALA A 13 4.16 -6.46 15.60
CA ALA A 13 4.20 -7.64 16.47
C ALA A 13 3.67 -7.41 17.90
N ASP A 14 3.63 -6.16 18.33
CA ASP A 14 3.12 -5.69 19.62
C ASP A 14 1.89 -4.79 19.45
N GLN A 15 1.08 -5.03 18.42
CA GLN A 15 -0.13 -4.27 18.15
C GLN A 15 -1.10 -4.30 19.33
N GLN A 16 -1.77 -3.16 19.56
CA GLN A 16 -2.75 -3.01 20.62
C GLN A 16 -3.94 -3.96 20.39
N ARG A 17 -4.42 -4.58 21.47
CA ARG A 17 -5.43 -5.66 21.40
C ARG A 17 -6.76 -5.19 20.81
N ASP A 18 -7.17 -3.96 21.12
CA ASP A 18 -8.37 -3.33 20.59
C ASP A 18 -8.27 -3.04 19.09
N ILE A 19 -7.10 -2.59 18.61
CA ILE A 19 -6.86 -2.41 17.18
C ILE A 19 -6.86 -3.78 16.46
N LEU A 20 -6.16 -4.76 17.02
CA LEU A 20 -6.15 -6.12 16.47
C LEU A 20 -7.56 -6.72 16.40
N GLU A 21 -8.36 -6.58 17.47
CA GLU A 21 -9.75 -7.04 17.51
C GLU A 21 -10.60 -6.38 16.43
N ALA A 22 -10.47 -5.06 16.26
CA ALA A 22 -11.18 -4.33 15.21
C ALA A 22 -10.79 -4.82 13.82
N VAL A 23 -9.49 -4.95 13.53
CA VAL A 23 -8.99 -5.39 12.21
C VAL A 23 -9.41 -6.82 11.91
N VAL A 24 -9.30 -7.74 12.88
CA VAL A 24 -9.72 -9.14 12.70
C VAL A 24 -11.21 -9.22 12.41
N SER A 25 -12.03 -8.52 13.21
CA SER A 25 -13.49 -8.59 13.12
C SER A 25 -14.02 -7.92 11.85
N GLN A 26 -13.44 -6.80 11.48
CA GLN A 26 -13.91 -5.97 10.38
C GLN A 26 -13.31 -6.36 9.02
N SER A 27 -12.15 -7.02 9.00
CA SER A 27 -11.46 -7.38 7.75
C SER A 27 -11.03 -8.84 7.68
N TYR A 28 -10.10 -9.30 8.51
CA TYR A 28 -9.45 -10.59 8.27
C TYR A 28 -10.44 -11.76 8.27
N LEU A 29 -11.34 -11.79 9.25
CA LEU A 29 -12.34 -12.84 9.36
C LEU A 29 -13.36 -12.80 8.19
N PRO A 30 -13.98 -11.65 7.86
CA PRO A 30 -14.82 -11.55 6.66
C PRO A 30 -14.10 -11.94 5.36
N VAL A 31 -12.87 -11.46 5.16
CA VAL A 31 -12.08 -11.73 3.95
C VAL A 31 -11.78 -13.22 3.81
N LEU A 32 -11.30 -13.88 4.87
CA LEU A 32 -11.02 -15.31 4.81
C LEU A 32 -12.28 -16.17 4.72
N LYS A 33 -13.40 -15.74 5.32
CA LYS A 33 -14.70 -16.41 5.10
C LYS A 33 -15.14 -16.32 3.64
N THR A 34 -14.98 -15.15 3.02
CA THR A 34 -15.26 -14.94 1.59
C THR A 34 -14.38 -15.80 0.70
N ILE A 35 -13.07 -15.89 0.99
CA ILE A 35 -12.14 -16.76 0.27
C ILE A 35 -12.51 -18.24 0.43
N ASN A 36 -12.76 -18.70 1.66
CA ASN A 36 -13.17 -20.09 1.93
C ASN A 36 -14.51 -20.43 1.25
N ALA A 37 -15.43 -19.47 1.13
CA ALA A 37 -16.70 -19.69 0.44
C ALA A 37 -16.59 -19.66 -1.10
N SER A 38 -15.44 -19.24 -1.65
CA SER A 38 -15.24 -19.13 -3.09
C SER A 38 -15.22 -20.50 -3.78
N LYS A 39 -15.71 -20.53 -5.02
CA LYS A 39 -15.87 -21.76 -5.82
C LYS A 39 -14.86 -21.92 -6.95
N PHE A 40 -14.21 -20.83 -7.37
CA PHE A 40 -13.45 -20.79 -8.61
C PHE A 40 -12.05 -20.20 -8.43
N GLY A 41 -11.98 -18.95 -7.99
CA GLY A 41 -10.75 -18.17 -7.98
C GLY A 41 -9.73 -18.60 -6.95
N LYS A 42 -8.47 -18.27 -7.23
CA LYS A 42 -7.35 -18.40 -6.31
C LYS A 42 -6.67 -17.06 -6.10
N GLN A 43 -6.08 -16.87 -4.92
CA GLN A 43 -5.41 -15.64 -4.52
C GLN A 43 -3.96 -15.91 -4.11
N SER A 44 -3.09 -14.92 -4.29
CA SER A 44 -1.78 -14.88 -3.62
C SER A 44 -1.90 -13.99 -2.40
N ILE A 45 -1.42 -14.44 -1.25
CA ILE A 45 -1.53 -13.69 -0.01
C ILE A 45 -0.16 -13.60 0.66
N ASN A 46 0.13 -12.45 1.27
CA ASN A 46 1.17 -12.33 2.27
C ASN A 46 0.55 -12.20 3.66
N ILE A 47 1.03 -13.02 4.59
CA ILE A 47 0.79 -12.89 6.03
C ILE A 47 2.15 -13.02 6.69
N SER A 48 2.60 -12.01 7.43
CA SER A 48 3.90 -12.10 8.12
C SER A 48 3.85 -13.14 9.25
N GLY A 49 4.97 -13.78 9.53
CA GLY A 49 5.10 -14.69 10.67
C GLY A 49 4.79 -13.98 11.99
N SER A 50 5.14 -12.69 12.14
CA SER A 50 4.78 -11.91 13.32
C SER A 50 3.27 -11.78 13.52
N LEU A 51 2.50 -11.62 12.44
CA LEU A 51 1.05 -11.53 12.53
C LEU A 51 0.43 -12.87 12.93
N LEU A 52 0.96 -13.99 12.43
CA LEU A 52 0.48 -15.33 12.82
C LEU A 52 0.69 -15.59 14.32
N GLU A 53 1.88 -15.27 14.84
CA GLU A 53 2.17 -15.38 16.28
C GLU A 53 1.29 -14.45 17.10
N LEU A 54 1.06 -13.22 16.63
CA LEU A 54 0.16 -12.27 17.28
C LEU A 54 -1.30 -12.79 17.34
N LEU A 55 -1.79 -13.39 16.25
CA LEU A 55 -3.13 -13.97 16.18
C LEU A 55 -3.29 -15.17 17.12
N ASP A 56 -2.31 -16.06 17.14
CA ASP A 56 -2.26 -17.24 18.00
C ASP A 56 -2.23 -16.84 19.49
N ASN A 57 -1.34 -15.92 19.86
CA ASN A 57 -1.22 -15.39 21.21
C ASN A 57 -2.49 -14.68 21.72
N ASN A 58 -3.36 -14.24 20.81
CA ASN A 58 -4.66 -13.62 21.13
C ASN A 58 -5.86 -14.54 20.91
N GLY A 59 -5.64 -15.83 20.63
CA GLY A 59 -6.68 -16.85 20.59
C GLY A 59 -7.53 -16.86 19.31
N TYR A 60 -7.06 -16.25 18.22
CA TYR A 60 -7.75 -16.24 16.92
C TYR A 60 -7.57 -17.56 16.13
N HIS A 61 -7.67 -18.70 16.82
CA HIS A 61 -7.45 -20.03 16.22
C HIS A 61 -8.49 -20.37 15.12
N GLU A 62 -9.72 -19.84 15.19
CA GLU A 62 -10.71 -20.00 14.10
C GLU A 62 -10.19 -19.39 12.80
N LEU A 63 -9.66 -18.16 12.87
CA LEU A 63 -9.10 -17.46 11.73
C LEU A 63 -7.90 -18.22 11.15
N MET A 64 -7.01 -18.70 12.02
CA MET A 64 -5.86 -19.54 11.63
C MET A 64 -6.30 -20.83 10.93
N GLY A 65 -7.38 -21.45 11.42
CA GLY A 65 -8.01 -22.61 10.77
C GLY A 65 -8.54 -22.29 9.37
N LEU A 66 -9.15 -21.12 9.17
CA LEU A 66 -9.60 -20.66 7.84
C LEU A 66 -8.44 -20.45 6.87
N ILE A 67 -7.28 -19.94 7.33
CA ILE A 67 -6.06 -19.83 6.51
C ILE A 67 -5.60 -21.22 6.07
N LYS A 68 -5.47 -22.13 7.04
CA LYS A 68 -5.01 -23.50 6.80
C LYS A 68 -5.93 -24.24 5.81
N ASN A 69 -7.23 -24.19 6.01
CA ASN A 69 -8.20 -24.80 5.10
C ASN A 69 -8.09 -24.23 3.68
N SER A 70 -7.94 -22.91 3.55
CA SER A 70 -7.76 -22.27 2.24
C SER A 70 -6.46 -22.68 1.53
N LEU A 71 -5.38 -22.95 2.29
CA LEU A 71 -4.13 -23.48 1.74
C LEU A 71 -4.26 -24.92 1.28
N GLU A 72 -4.84 -25.78 2.12
CA GLU A 72 -5.04 -27.21 1.83
C GLU A 72 -5.96 -27.41 0.62
N GLU A 73 -6.99 -26.58 0.47
CA GLU A 73 -7.88 -26.56 -0.69
C GLU A 73 -7.28 -25.85 -1.92
N GLY A 74 -6.09 -25.25 -1.80
CA GLY A 74 -5.41 -24.54 -2.88
C GLY A 74 -6.13 -23.27 -3.36
N LYS A 75 -6.97 -22.67 -2.51
CA LYS A 75 -7.66 -21.38 -2.76
C LYS A 75 -6.73 -20.20 -2.58
N ILE A 76 -5.74 -20.34 -1.73
CA ILE A 76 -4.69 -19.33 -1.53
C ILE A 76 -3.31 -19.96 -1.66
N GLU A 77 -2.33 -19.15 -2.03
CA GLU A 77 -0.92 -19.41 -1.76
C GLU A 77 -0.37 -18.35 -0.80
N LEU A 78 0.55 -18.74 0.08
CA LEU A 78 1.29 -17.79 0.92
C LEU A 78 2.64 -17.46 0.32
N THR A 79 3.01 -16.19 0.43
CA THR A 79 4.34 -15.68 0.10
C THR A 79 5.23 -15.58 1.35
N GLY A 80 6.54 -15.67 1.14
CA GLY A 80 7.52 -15.24 2.14
C GLY A 80 7.58 -13.71 2.25
N SER A 81 8.16 -13.22 3.35
CA SER A 81 8.46 -11.81 3.63
C SER A 81 9.51 -11.73 4.76
N CYS A 82 9.89 -10.53 5.18
CA CYS A 82 10.58 -10.33 6.46
C CYS A 82 9.60 -10.54 7.61
N LYS A 83 9.93 -11.40 8.59
CA LYS A 83 9.02 -11.80 9.67
C LYS A 83 8.38 -10.62 10.39
N TYR A 84 9.18 -9.60 10.73
CA TYR A 84 8.74 -8.40 11.44
C TYR A 84 8.67 -7.17 10.52
N HIS A 85 8.44 -7.36 9.22
CA HIS A 85 8.22 -6.29 8.26
C HIS A 85 9.37 -5.25 8.19
N ALA A 86 10.60 -5.75 8.22
CA ALA A 86 11.80 -4.92 8.14
C ALA A 86 11.92 -4.21 6.78
N PHE A 87 12.35 -2.94 6.78
CA PHE A 87 12.50 -2.14 5.56
C PHE A 87 13.80 -2.51 4.82
N ILE A 88 13.71 -3.51 3.94
CA ILE A 88 14.84 -4.19 3.27
C ILE A 88 15.97 -3.25 2.79
N PRO A 89 15.71 -2.14 2.07
CA PRO A 89 16.79 -1.33 1.49
C PRO A 89 17.71 -0.65 2.51
N LEU A 90 17.28 -0.51 3.78
CA LEU A 90 18.01 0.22 4.82
C LEU A 90 18.48 -0.69 5.97
N VAL A 91 18.20 -2.00 5.88
CA VAL A 91 18.61 -3.00 6.86
C VAL A 91 19.76 -3.84 6.30
N PRO A 92 20.78 -4.22 7.09
CA PRO A 92 21.88 -5.04 6.60
C PRO A 92 21.41 -6.37 5.99
N GLU A 93 22.05 -6.79 4.91
CA GLU A 93 21.68 -7.98 4.13
C GLU A 93 21.57 -9.25 4.99
N ALA A 94 22.48 -9.46 5.93
CA ALA A 94 22.46 -10.60 6.85
C ALA A 94 21.21 -10.61 7.75
N GLU A 95 20.74 -9.44 8.19
CA GLU A 95 19.53 -9.31 9.01
C GLU A 95 18.27 -9.51 8.17
N VAL A 96 18.26 -9.04 6.92
CA VAL A 96 17.19 -9.34 5.96
C VAL A 96 17.10 -10.85 5.72
N TYR A 97 18.22 -11.51 5.39
CA TYR A 97 18.27 -12.97 5.20
C TYR A 97 17.66 -13.70 6.40
N ARG A 98 18.08 -13.32 7.60
CA ARG A 98 17.64 -13.92 8.86
C ARG A 98 16.14 -13.71 9.11
N GLN A 99 15.61 -12.51 8.82
CA GLN A 99 14.18 -12.20 8.91
C GLN A 99 13.35 -13.03 7.92
N VAL A 100 13.86 -13.30 6.72
CA VAL A 100 13.20 -14.16 5.74
C VAL A 100 13.16 -15.61 6.21
N VAL A 101 14.30 -16.16 6.67
CA VAL A 101 14.36 -17.53 7.19
C VAL A 101 13.43 -17.71 8.40
N LYS A 102 13.45 -16.78 9.36
CA LYS A 102 12.53 -16.82 10.52
C LYS A 102 11.06 -16.78 10.10
N ASN A 103 10.72 -16.03 9.05
CA ASN A 103 9.37 -15.99 8.53
C ASN A 103 8.97 -17.36 7.96
N GLU A 104 9.87 -17.99 7.20
CA GLU A 104 9.64 -19.35 6.67
C GLU A 104 9.46 -20.38 7.78
N GLU A 105 10.26 -20.32 8.84
CA GLU A 105 10.14 -21.20 10.00
C GLU A 105 8.77 -21.06 10.66
N THR A 106 8.29 -19.83 10.88
CA THR A 106 6.96 -19.59 11.45
C THR A 106 5.84 -20.08 10.51
N LEU A 107 5.93 -19.83 9.20
CA LEU A 107 4.96 -20.33 8.22
C LEU A 107 4.91 -21.85 8.19
N GLN A 108 6.08 -22.50 8.20
CA GLN A 108 6.21 -23.95 8.23
C GLN A 108 5.67 -24.54 9.54
N PHE A 109 5.90 -23.87 10.67
CA PHE A 109 5.38 -24.29 11.97
C PHE A 109 3.84 -24.33 11.98
N TYR A 110 3.18 -23.26 11.52
CA TYR A 110 1.71 -23.18 11.55
C TYR A 110 1.02 -23.99 10.46
N PHE A 111 1.63 -24.12 9.27
CA PHE A 111 0.94 -24.69 8.09
C PHE A 111 1.57 -25.97 7.53
N GLY A 112 2.76 -26.37 7.97
CA GLY A 112 3.41 -27.59 7.52
C GLY A 112 3.52 -27.65 6.00
N ASP A 113 3.22 -28.82 5.43
CA ASP A 113 3.28 -29.08 3.97
C ASP A 113 2.28 -28.26 3.15
N ALA A 114 1.29 -27.62 3.79
CA ALA A 114 0.36 -26.73 3.11
C ALA A 114 1.05 -25.42 2.69
N TYR A 115 2.11 -25.01 3.40
CA TYR A 115 2.95 -23.90 2.96
C TYR A 115 3.92 -24.36 1.87
N LYS A 116 3.80 -23.73 0.69
CA LYS A 116 4.67 -24.01 -0.46
C LYS A 116 5.42 -22.74 -0.82
N LYS A 117 6.68 -22.65 -0.41
CA LYS A 117 7.58 -21.54 -0.75
C LYS A 117 7.66 -21.36 -2.27
N ALA A 118 7.34 -20.15 -2.74
CA ALA A 118 7.42 -19.81 -4.16
C ALA A 118 7.57 -18.30 -4.40
N GLY A 119 6.70 -17.50 -3.79
CA GLY A 119 6.67 -16.06 -3.97
C GLY A 119 7.20 -15.28 -2.79
N PHE A 120 7.76 -14.10 -3.05
CA PHE A 120 8.22 -13.19 -2.02
C PHE A 120 7.54 -11.82 -2.12
N PHE A 121 7.09 -11.32 -0.98
CA PHE A 121 6.63 -9.95 -0.79
C PHE A 121 7.69 -9.17 0.00
N PRO A 122 8.43 -8.24 -0.63
CA PRO A 122 9.22 -7.30 0.12
C PRO A 122 8.27 -6.35 0.86
N PRO A 123 8.41 -6.15 2.19
CA PRO A 123 7.67 -5.13 2.94
C PRO A 123 7.62 -3.81 2.17
N GLU A 124 6.43 -3.23 2.01
CA GLU A 124 6.19 -1.98 1.25
C GLU A 124 6.51 -2.06 -0.25
N MET A 125 6.63 -3.28 -0.79
CA MET A 125 7.27 -3.54 -2.09
C MET A 125 8.65 -2.87 -2.22
N ALA A 126 9.36 -2.71 -1.10
CA ALA A 126 10.64 -2.00 -1.04
C ALA A 126 11.76 -2.84 -1.67
N TYR A 127 12.19 -2.44 -2.86
CA TYR A 127 13.19 -3.17 -3.63
C TYR A 127 14.62 -2.72 -3.29
N ALA A 128 15.50 -3.71 -3.12
CA ALA A 128 16.95 -3.53 -3.01
C ALA A 128 17.66 -4.42 -4.03
N LYS A 129 18.80 -3.95 -4.56
CA LYS A 129 19.51 -4.65 -5.66
C LYS A 129 20.02 -6.04 -5.30
N PHE A 130 20.38 -6.28 -4.03
CA PHE A 130 20.86 -7.59 -3.57
C PHE A 130 19.72 -8.62 -3.44
N LEU A 131 18.47 -8.17 -3.31
CA LEU A 131 17.33 -9.01 -2.95
C LEU A 131 17.11 -10.19 -3.92
N PRO A 132 17.16 -10.04 -5.25
CA PRO A 132 16.93 -11.18 -6.16
C PRO A 132 17.91 -12.33 -5.96
N GLY A 133 19.20 -12.04 -5.74
CA GLY A 133 20.23 -13.06 -5.52
C GLY A 133 19.97 -13.84 -4.22
N MET A 134 19.67 -13.13 -3.13
CA MET A 134 19.28 -13.74 -1.86
C MET A 134 18.03 -14.62 -1.99
N LEU A 135 16.99 -14.12 -2.68
CA LEU A 135 15.73 -14.85 -2.86
C LEU A 135 15.93 -16.12 -3.71
N GLU A 136 16.78 -16.06 -4.72
CA GLU A 136 17.14 -17.22 -5.54
C GLU A 136 17.89 -18.28 -4.73
N GLU A 137 18.85 -17.88 -3.89
CA GLU A 137 19.55 -18.78 -2.96
C GLU A 137 18.57 -19.46 -1.99
N LEU A 138 17.59 -18.70 -1.48
CA LEU A 138 16.54 -19.22 -0.60
C LEU A 138 15.47 -20.04 -1.34
N GLY A 139 15.53 -20.15 -2.67
CA GLY A 139 14.62 -20.98 -3.46
C GLY A 139 13.26 -20.35 -3.80
N TYR A 140 13.14 -19.03 -3.69
CA TYR A 140 11.99 -18.31 -4.27
C TYR A 140 12.07 -18.30 -5.79
N ARG A 141 10.92 -18.13 -6.44
CA ARG A 141 10.79 -18.18 -7.92
C ARG A 141 10.25 -16.88 -8.50
N TRP A 142 9.55 -16.10 -7.70
CA TRP A 142 9.01 -14.83 -8.11
C TRP A 142 8.96 -13.83 -6.96
N LEU A 143 8.99 -12.54 -7.31
CA LEU A 143 8.77 -11.44 -6.39
C LEU A 143 7.74 -10.46 -6.97
N ILE A 144 6.97 -9.81 -6.10
CA ILE A 144 6.02 -8.77 -6.49
C ILE A 144 6.62 -7.39 -6.17
N LEU A 145 6.61 -6.48 -7.16
CA LEU A 145 6.99 -5.08 -6.98
C LEU A 145 5.87 -4.18 -7.48
N ASP A 146 5.97 -2.90 -7.13
CA ASP A 146 5.15 -1.88 -7.74
C ASP A 146 5.63 -1.57 -9.16
N GLU A 147 4.73 -1.24 -10.09
CA GLU A 147 5.07 -0.93 -11.49
C GLU A 147 6.06 0.22 -11.66
N ILE A 148 6.22 1.08 -10.66
CA ILE A 148 7.27 2.12 -10.68
C ILE A 148 8.68 1.53 -10.69
N ALA A 149 8.85 0.31 -10.17
CA ALA A 149 10.14 -0.36 -10.12
C ALA A 149 10.60 -0.81 -11.52
N TYR A 150 9.69 -0.91 -12.50
CA TYR A 150 9.97 -1.51 -13.81
C TYR A 150 11.11 -0.83 -14.56
N ASN A 151 11.12 0.51 -14.60
CA ASN A 151 12.19 1.30 -15.18
C ASN A 151 12.18 2.72 -14.57
N LYS A 152 13.20 3.52 -14.92
CA LYS A 152 13.34 4.92 -14.47
C LYS A 152 12.61 5.91 -15.37
N GLU A 153 12.19 5.47 -16.54
CA GLU A 153 11.46 6.27 -17.52
C GLU A 153 9.96 6.13 -17.19
N ALA A 154 9.08 7.08 -17.44
CA ALA A 154 7.68 6.96 -17.03
C ALA A 154 6.86 5.96 -17.91
N VAL A 155 7.45 4.83 -18.27
CA VAL A 155 6.90 3.77 -19.12
C VAL A 155 6.54 2.58 -18.23
N PHE A 156 5.27 2.24 -18.16
CA PHE A 156 4.78 1.15 -17.32
C PHE A 156 4.85 -0.22 -18.03
N PRO A 157 4.97 -1.32 -17.27
CA PRO A 157 4.95 -2.67 -17.82
C PRO A 157 3.58 -3.02 -18.39
N THR A 158 3.57 -3.79 -19.48
CA THR A 158 2.37 -4.30 -20.14
C THR A 158 1.99 -5.70 -19.63
N GLY A 159 0.71 -6.05 -19.69
CA GLY A 159 0.14 -7.31 -19.20
C GLY A 159 0.17 -8.47 -20.20
N ASP A 160 1.16 -8.50 -21.10
CA ASP A 160 1.30 -9.46 -22.20
C ASP A 160 2.69 -10.12 -22.29
N LYS A 161 3.58 -9.82 -21.33
CA LYS A 161 4.94 -10.35 -21.24
C LYS A 161 5.19 -10.96 -19.87
N LEU A 162 6.16 -11.86 -19.77
CA LEU A 162 6.73 -12.29 -18.49
C LEU A 162 8.01 -11.51 -18.23
N TYR A 163 8.14 -10.89 -17.07
CA TYR A 163 9.35 -10.15 -16.70
C TYR A 163 10.27 -11.00 -15.83
N ARG A 164 11.57 -10.96 -16.13
CA ARG A 164 12.62 -11.61 -15.33
C ARG A 164 13.72 -10.63 -14.98
N ILE A 165 14.20 -10.71 -13.76
CA ILE A 165 15.26 -9.82 -13.29
C ILE A 165 16.58 -10.22 -13.96
N LYS A 166 17.33 -9.23 -14.43
CA LYS A 166 18.65 -9.46 -15.01
C LYS A 166 19.56 -10.19 -14.02
N ASP A 167 20.33 -11.15 -14.52
CA ASP A 167 21.30 -11.92 -13.75
C ASP A 167 20.68 -12.76 -12.60
N SER A 168 19.37 -13.06 -12.69
CA SER A 168 18.66 -13.95 -11.76
C SER A 168 17.55 -14.74 -12.46
N ASN A 169 17.20 -15.93 -11.95
CA ASN A 169 16.02 -16.67 -12.46
C ASN A 169 14.69 -16.20 -11.86
N ILE A 170 14.69 -15.18 -10.99
CA ILE A 170 13.47 -14.66 -10.37
C ILE A 170 12.59 -13.93 -11.40
N ALA A 171 11.34 -14.36 -11.50
CA ALA A 171 10.31 -13.62 -12.22
C ALA A 171 9.81 -12.43 -11.38
N VAL A 172 9.49 -11.31 -12.02
CA VAL A 172 8.91 -10.15 -11.33
C VAL A 172 7.51 -9.85 -11.83
N PHE A 173 6.59 -9.65 -10.89
CA PHE A 173 5.21 -9.29 -11.16
C PHE A 173 4.97 -7.86 -10.68
N PHE A 174 4.61 -6.98 -11.60
CA PHE A 174 4.40 -5.57 -11.31
C PHE A 174 2.94 -5.28 -10.99
N ARG A 175 2.68 -4.79 -9.76
CA ARG A 175 1.38 -4.28 -9.32
C ARG A 175 0.94 -3.15 -10.23
N ASN A 176 -0.24 -3.28 -10.82
CA ASN A 176 -0.90 -2.21 -11.54
C ASN A 176 -1.52 -1.21 -10.55
N ARG A 177 -1.02 0.03 -10.51
CA ARG A 177 -1.52 1.03 -9.55
C ARG A 177 -2.94 1.46 -9.86
N ARG A 178 -3.28 1.63 -11.14
CA ARG A 178 -4.63 2.09 -11.54
C ARG A 178 -5.71 1.14 -11.02
N LEU A 179 -5.56 -0.15 -11.26
CA LEU A 179 -6.49 -1.18 -10.78
C LEU A 179 -6.52 -1.25 -9.26
N SER A 180 -5.35 -1.31 -8.62
CA SER A 180 -5.26 -1.44 -7.15
C SER A 180 -5.89 -0.23 -6.45
N ASN A 181 -5.56 0.98 -6.90
CA ASN A 181 -6.07 2.22 -6.31
C ASN A 181 -7.57 2.44 -6.61
N LEU A 182 -8.07 1.96 -7.75
CA LEU A 182 -9.50 1.99 -8.07
C LEU A 182 -10.33 1.22 -7.03
N VAL A 183 -9.84 0.04 -6.62
CA VAL A 183 -10.49 -0.78 -5.59
C VAL A 183 -10.27 -0.17 -4.20
N MET A 184 -9.04 0.21 -3.85
CA MET A 184 -8.71 0.77 -2.52
C MET A 184 -9.42 2.10 -2.21
N SER A 185 -9.74 2.89 -3.24
CA SER A 185 -10.49 4.14 -3.08
C SER A 185 -11.99 3.92 -2.86
N ALA A 186 -12.48 2.68 -3.00
CA ALA A 186 -13.88 2.31 -2.94
C ALA A 186 -14.80 3.03 -3.95
N VAL A 187 -14.22 3.55 -5.04
CA VAL A 187 -14.97 4.08 -6.19
C VAL A 187 -15.82 2.97 -6.81
N VAL A 188 -15.25 1.78 -6.93
CA VAL A 188 -15.95 0.58 -7.36
C VAL A 188 -16.28 -0.26 -6.14
N ARG A 189 -17.52 -0.75 -6.08
CA ARG A 189 -18.03 -1.52 -4.93
C ARG A 189 -18.75 -2.80 -5.32
N SER A 190 -18.85 -3.06 -6.62
CA SER A 190 -19.42 -4.27 -7.21
C SER A 190 -18.86 -4.50 -8.62
N LYS A 191 -19.05 -5.68 -9.20
CA LYS A 191 -18.67 -5.98 -10.59
C LYS A 191 -19.36 -5.07 -11.60
N GLU A 192 -20.59 -4.62 -11.33
CA GLU A 192 -21.31 -3.70 -12.24
C GLU A 192 -20.58 -2.36 -12.41
N THR A 193 -19.84 -1.92 -11.39
CA THR A 193 -19.02 -0.68 -11.44
C THR A 193 -17.57 -0.96 -11.82
N LEU A 194 -17.02 -2.10 -11.39
CA LEU A 194 -15.65 -2.51 -11.68
C LEU A 194 -15.44 -2.92 -13.15
N ASP A 195 -16.27 -3.80 -13.69
CA ASP A 195 -16.05 -4.38 -15.03
C ASP A 195 -15.98 -3.31 -16.14
N PRO A 196 -16.84 -2.27 -16.16
CA PRO A 196 -16.69 -1.16 -17.10
C PRO A 196 -15.41 -0.33 -16.89
N ALA A 197 -15.00 -0.11 -15.63
CA ALA A 197 -13.85 0.73 -15.28
C ALA A 197 -12.49 0.10 -15.65
N ILE A 198 -12.46 -1.22 -15.86
CA ILE A 198 -11.27 -1.98 -16.25
C ILE A 198 -11.35 -2.49 -17.69
N LYS A 199 -12.35 -2.08 -18.47
CA LYS A 199 -12.63 -2.64 -19.80
C LYS A 199 -11.42 -2.59 -20.75
N ASP A 200 -10.64 -1.51 -20.68
CA ASP A 200 -9.40 -1.33 -21.44
C ASP A 200 -8.33 -2.36 -21.07
N MET A 201 -8.26 -2.78 -19.80
CA MET A 201 -7.31 -3.79 -19.31
C MET A 201 -7.69 -5.21 -19.72
N LEU A 202 -8.97 -5.49 -20.00
CA LEU A 202 -9.44 -6.85 -20.32
C LEU A 202 -8.78 -7.45 -21.57
N SER A 203 -8.20 -6.60 -22.43
CA SER A 203 -7.41 -7.00 -23.59
C SER A 203 -6.05 -7.62 -23.23
N ASN A 204 -5.54 -7.35 -22.03
CA ASN A 204 -4.29 -7.92 -21.54
C ASN A 204 -4.42 -9.43 -21.28
N LYS A 205 -3.29 -10.14 -21.38
CA LYS A 205 -3.23 -11.56 -20.99
C LYS A 205 -3.45 -11.69 -19.49
N TYR A 206 -2.81 -10.83 -18.70
CA TYR A 206 -2.98 -10.78 -17.26
C TYR A 206 -2.86 -9.36 -16.69
N VAL A 207 -3.30 -9.20 -15.44
CA VAL A 207 -3.08 -8.01 -14.62
C VAL A 207 -2.76 -8.44 -13.19
N VAL A 208 -1.93 -7.66 -12.49
CA VAL A 208 -1.59 -7.89 -11.09
C VAL A 208 -2.17 -6.75 -10.27
N SER A 209 -2.92 -7.06 -9.21
CA SER A 209 -3.31 -6.08 -8.20
C SER A 209 -2.61 -6.41 -6.89
N GLY A 210 -2.15 -5.40 -6.16
CA GLY A 210 -1.55 -5.56 -4.83
C GLY A 210 -2.17 -4.56 -3.87
N MET A 211 -2.73 -5.03 -2.77
CA MET A 211 -3.48 -4.20 -1.80
C MET A 211 -3.31 -4.74 -0.39
N ASP A 212 -3.42 -3.87 0.60
CA ASP A 212 -3.59 -4.26 2.00
C ASP A 212 -4.92 -5.02 2.18
N GLY A 213 -4.89 -6.13 2.91
CA GLY A 213 -6.08 -6.93 3.22
C GLY A 213 -7.10 -6.14 4.02
N GLU A 214 -6.62 -5.25 4.88
CA GLU A 214 -7.37 -4.29 5.69
C GLU A 214 -8.23 -3.34 4.85
N THR A 215 -7.90 -3.18 3.55
CA THR A 215 -8.76 -2.46 2.58
C THR A 215 -10.17 -3.03 2.57
N PHE A 216 -10.30 -4.35 2.62
CA PHE A 216 -11.56 -5.05 2.51
C PHE A 216 -12.20 -5.16 3.91
N GLY A 217 -13.06 -4.20 4.21
CA GLY A 217 -13.83 -4.15 5.45
C GLY A 217 -13.35 -3.10 6.46
N HIS A 218 -12.10 -3.20 6.96
CA HIS A 218 -11.62 -2.29 8.03
C HIS A 218 -11.44 -0.85 7.54
N HIS A 219 -10.69 -0.62 6.46
CA HIS A 219 -10.54 0.71 5.88
C HIS A 219 -11.75 1.12 5.04
N ARG A 220 -12.36 0.16 4.33
CA ARG A 220 -13.52 0.38 3.46
C ARG A 220 -14.60 -0.67 3.75
N PRO A 221 -15.51 -0.39 4.70
CA PRO A 221 -16.61 -1.30 5.03
C PRO A 221 -17.41 -1.69 3.79
N GLY A 222 -17.72 -2.97 3.60
CA GLY A 222 -18.51 -3.50 2.48
C GLY A 222 -17.69 -3.96 1.27
N LEU A 223 -16.41 -3.61 1.15
CA LEU A 223 -15.59 -4.04 0.01
C LEU A 223 -15.27 -5.54 0.01
N GLU A 224 -15.36 -6.23 1.15
CA GLU A 224 -15.25 -7.69 1.23
C GLU A 224 -16.28 -8.41 0.34
N SER A 225 -17.44 -7.78 0.08
CA SER A 225 -18.43 -8.30 -0.88
C SER A 225 -17.92 -8.23 -2.32
N LEU A 226 -17.33 -7.09 -2.72
CA LEU A 226 -16.68 -6.93 -4.02
C LEU A 226 -15.53 -7.95 -4.19
N LEU A 227 -14.74 -8.18 -3.15
CA LEU A 227 -13.70 -9.21 -3.19
C LEU A 227 -14.28 -10.59 -3.52
N GLY A 228 -15.42 -10.93 -2.91
CA GLY A 228 -16.15 -12.17 -3.21
C GLY A 228 -16.57 -12.26 -4.66
N GLU A 229 -17.07 -11.17 -5.24
CA GLU A 229 -17.44 -11.11 -6.65
C GLU A 229 -16.22 -11.23 -7.58
N ILE A 230 -15.10 -10.57 -7.25
CA ILE A 230 -13.85 -10.66 -8.00
C ILE A 230 -13.34 -12.10 -8.03
N ILE A 231 -13.23 -12.75 -6.87
CA ILE A 231 -12.70 -14.12 -6.75
C ILE A 231 -13.61 -15.15 -7.44
N ASN A 232 -14.93 -14.94 -7.40
CA ASN A 232 -15.87 -15.87 -8.04
C ASN A 232 -16.15 -15.55 -9.52
N SER A 233 -15.52 -14.50 -10.07
CA SER A 233 -15.66 -14.14 -11.48
C SER A 233 -15.08 -15.22 -12.40
N GLN A 234 -15.83 -15.58 -13.44
CA GLN A 234 -15.36 -16.42 -14.55
C GLN A 234 -15.13 -15.59 -15.83
N GLU A 235 -16.02 -14.62 -16.07
CA GLU A 235 -15.96 -13.67 -17.17
C GLU A 235 -16.21 -12.25 -16.63
N PRO A 236 -15.53 -11.21 -17.15
CA PRO A 236 -14.54 -11.24 -18.24
C PRO A 236 -13.11 -11.62 -17.80
N TYR A 237 -12.93 -11.95 -16.53
CA TYR A 237 -11.68 -12.39 -15.94
C TYR A 237 -11.90 -13.49 -14.92
N SER A 238 -10.83 -14.25 -14.66
CA SER A 238 -10.73 -15.24 -13.58
C SER A 238 -9.50 -14.94 -12.73
N THR A 239 -9.62 -15.08 -11.41
CA THR A 239 -8.47 -14.91 -10.51
C THR A 239 -7.62 -16.17 -10.45
N MET A 240 -6.32 -15.98 -10.22
CA MET A 240 -5.34 -17.06 -10.17
C MET A 240 -4.18 -16.64 -9.26
N SER A 241 -3.59 -17.61 -8.56
CA SER A 241 -2.35 -17.37 -7.83
C SER A 241 -1.19 -17.12 -8.78
N ILE A 242 -0.22 -16.32 -8.37
CA ILE A 242 0.95 -15.96 -9.17
C ILE A 242 1.78 -17.21 -9.50
N SER A 243 1.95 -18.16 -8.57
CA SER A 243 2.68 -19.41 -8.89
C SER A 243 1.95 -20.30 -9.90
N ASP A 244 0.62 -20.39 -9.83
CA ASP A 244 -0.15 -21.15 -10.81
C ASP A 244 -0.03 -20.50 -12.19
N PHE A 245 -0.14 -19.18 -12.26
CA PHE A 245 0.06 -18.44 -13.50
C PHE A 245 1.46 -18.65 -14.07
N LEU A 246 2.50 -18.52 -13.24
CA LEU A 246 3.89 -18.71 -13.65
C LEU A 246 4.12 -20.13 -14.19
N SER A 247 3.54 -21.16 -13.56
CA SER A 247 3.75 -22.56 -13.97
C SER A 247 2.92 -23.02 -15.16
N THR A 248 1.78 -22.38 -15.44
CA THR A 248 0.81 -22.85 -16.45
C THR A 248 0.59 -21.88 -17.61
N TYR A 249 0.36 -20.60 -17.35
CA TYR A 249 -0.02 -19.61 -18.37
C TYR A 249 1.15 -18.79 -18.92
N SER A 250 2.23 -18.63 -18.14
CA SER A 250 3.34 -17.76 -18.53
C SER A 250 4.20 -18.32 -19.67
N LYS A 251 4.09 -19.61 -19.98
CA LYS A 251 4.94 -20.33 -20.95
C LYS A 251 4.85 -19.77 -22.37
N ASP A 252 3.69 -19.23 -22.74
CA ASP A 252 3.42 -18.69 -24.07
C ASP A 252 3.71 -17.17 -24.17
N LEU A 253 4.15 -16.54 -23.07
CA LEU A 253 4.45 -15.12 -23.06
C LEU A 253 5.91 -14.87 -23.48
N ALA A 254 6.12 -13.79 -24.23
CA ALA A 254 7.47 -13.30 -24.48
C ALA A 254 8.13 -12.90 -23.14
N VAL A 255 9.38 -13.29 -22.97
CA VAL A 255 10.15 -12.96 -21.77
C VAL A 255 10.91 -11.66 -22.01
N GLU A 256 10.78 -10.72 -21.07
CA GLU A 256 11.55 -9.48 -21.04
C GLU A 256 12.47 -9.46 -19.82
N THR A 257 13.74 -9.18 -20.05
CA THR A 257 14.72 -8.99 -18.98
C THR A 257 14.69 -7.55 -18.48
N VAL A 258 14.55 -7.35 -17.18
CA VAL A 258 14.44 -6.03 -16.55
C VAL A 258 15.51 -5.82 -15.48
N VAL A 259 15.82 -4.55 -15.21
CA VAL A 259 16.69 -4.14 -14.10
C VAL A 259 15.86 -3.20 -13.21
N PRO A 260 15.15 -3.72 -12.20
CA PRO A 260 14.25 -2.89 -11.41
C PRO A 260 14.99 -1.77 -10.68
N CYS A 261 14.32 -0.62 -10.52
CA CYS A 261 14.86 0.49 -9.73
C CYS A 261 14.48 0.34 -8.26
N GLU A 262 15.38 0.79 -7.38
CA GLU A 262 15.11 0.90 -5.94
C GLU A 262 13.94 1.86 -5.74
N SER A 263 12.87 1.35 -5.15
CA SER A 263 11.58 2.03 -5.02
C SER A 263 10.68 1.27 -4.05
N THR A 264 9.54 1.87 -3.71
CA THR A 264 8.44 1.25 -2.98
C THR A 264 7.14 1.50 -3.72
N TRP A 265 6.06 0.86 -3.28
CA TRP A 265 4.72 1.16 -3.80
C TRP A 265 4.19 2.57 -3.47
N ALA A 266 4.90 3.31 -2.62
CA ALA A 266 4.60 4.71 -2.28
C ALA A 266 5.42 5.71 -3.11
N SER A 267 6.48 5.26 -3.80
CA SER A 267 7.35 6.16 -4.57
C SER A 267 6.64 6.77 -5.79
N SER A 268 6.99 8.00 -6.13
CA SER A 268 6.66 8.65 -7.40
C SER A 268 7.86 8.64 -8.36
N PRO A 269 7.65 8.88 -9.68
CA PRO A 269 8.75 9.10 -10.61
C PRO A 269 9.70 10.23 -10.16
N GLN A 270 9.16 11.30 -9.58
CA GLN A 270 9.94 12.43 -9.08
C GLN A 270 10.82 12.05 -7.88
N ASP A 271 10.35 11.15 -7.02
CA ASP A 271 11.15 10.68 -5.88
C ASP A 271 12.36 9.88 -6.38
N ILE A 272 12.17 9.01 -7.38
CA ILE A 272 13.25 8.23 -7.97
C ILE A 272 14.27 9.14 -8.68
N GLU A 273 13.79 10.13 -9.43
CA GLU A 273 14.66 11.11 -10.10
C GLU A 273 15.53 11.90 -9.10
N ARG A 274 14.98 12.22 -7.93
CA ARG A 274 15.67 12.94 -6.85
C ARG A 274 16.50 12.04 -5.93
N GLY A 275 16.42 10.72 -6.08
CA GLY A 275 17.06 9.77 -5.17
C GLY A 275 16.42 9.72 -3.78
N SER A 276 15.14 10.08 -3.67
CA SER A 276 14.36 10.18 -2.44
C SER A 276 13.20 9.18 -2.41
N GLN A 277 13.31 8.06 -3.12
CA GLN A 277 12.26 7.03 -3.19
C GLN A 277 11.82 6.44 -1.83
N PHE A 278 12.62 6.61 -0.78
CA PHE A 278 12.38 6.06 0.56
C PHE A 278 11.97 7.11 1.60
N LEU A 279 11.48 8.29 1.17
CA LEU A 279 11.16 9.43 2.04
C LEU A 279 10.31 9.10 3.28
N SER A 280 9.40 8.13 3.18
CA SER A 280 8.58 7.72 4.31
C SER A 280 9.38 7.02 5.42
N TRP A 281 10.53 6.40 5.13
CA TRP A 281 11.36 5.71 6.13
C TRP A 281 12.70 6.41 6.38
N LEU A 282 13.19 7.17 5.39
CA LEU A 282 14.42 7.93 5.48
C LEU A 282 14.29 9.23 4.66
N ASP A 283 14.20 10.33 5.38
CA ASP A 283 14.17 11.68 4.83
C ASP A 283 15.34 12.41 5.48
N MET A 284 16.33 12.76 4.67
CA MET A 284 17.56 13.40 5.14
C MET A 284 17.31 14.79 5.76
N SER A 285 16.15 15.40 5.49
CA SER A 285 15.72 16.65 6.10
C SER A 285 14.94 16.45 7.42
N ASN A 286 14.56 15.21 7.73
CA ASN A 286 13.87 14.85 8.97
C ASN A 286 14.89 14.48 10.06
N PRO A 287 15.15 15.35 11.06
CA PRO A 287 16.05 15.03 12.17
C PRO A 287 15.61 13.78 12.96
N ILE A 288 14.31 13.48 13.03
CA ILE A 288 13.82 12.30 13.75
C ILE A 288 14.27 11.03 13.04
N HIS A 289 14.17 10.96 11.71
CA HIS A 289 14.73 9.84 10.93
C HIS A 289 16.24 9.73 11.15
N GLY A 290 16.96 10.85 11.11
CA GLY A 290 18.41 10.86 11.39
C GLY A 290 18.74 10.21 12.74
N TYR A 291 18.08 10.66 13.81
CA TYR A 291 18.28 10.09 15.15
C TYR A 291 17.86 8.62 15.25
N GLN A 292 16.75 8.22 14.63
CA GLN A 292 16.27 6.83 14.64
C GLN A 292 17.28 5.90 13.96
N TRP A 293 17.82 6.27 12.79
CA TRP A 293 18.78 5.44 12.05
C TRP A 293 20.15 5.41 12.72
N ASP A 294 20.59 6.51 13.33
CA ASP A 294 21.83 6.53 14.12
C ASP A 294 21.69 5.67 15.39
N PHE A 295 20.52 5.71 16.05
CA PHE A 295 20.26 4.87 17.21
C PHE A 295 20.19 3.39 16.80
N PHE A 296 19.48 3.06 15.72
CA PHE A 296 19.42 1.70 15.17
C PHE A 296 20.82 1.13 14.92
N LYS A 297 21.69 1.86 14.21
CA LYS A 297 23.08 1.43 13.94
C LYS A 297 23.87 1.23 15.23
N PHE A 298 23.74 2.18 16.17
CA PHE A 298 24.42 2.08 17.46
C PHE A 298 24.00 0.84 18.25
N VAL A 299 22.69 0.55 18.33
CA VAL A 299 22.19 -0.64 19.03
C VAL A 299 22.61 -1.92 18.31
N LEU A 300 22.55 -1.95 16.98
CA LEU A 300 22.98 -3.10 16.19
C LEU A 300 24.48 -3.41 16.38
N ASP A 301 25.33 -2.37 16.38
CA ASP A 301 26.77 -2.51 16.62
C ASP A 301 27.08 -3.04 18.03
N LEU A 302 26.24 -2.70 19.03
CA LEU A 302 26.35 -3.26 20.37
C LEU A 302 25.88 -4.71 20.40
N PHE A 303 24.74 -5.01 19.78
CA PHE A 303 24.20 -6.37 19.69
C PHE A 303 25.19 -7.34 19.04
N TYR A 304 25.86 -6.95 17.96
CA TYR A 304 26.88 -7.78 17.30
C TYR A 304 28.11 -8.09 18.15
N LYS A 305 28.32 -7.38 19.26
CA LYS A 305 29.40 -7.66 20.21
C LYS A 305 28.96 -8.60 21.34
N VAL A 306 27.66 -8.86 21.47
CA VAL A 306 27.13 -9.79 22.48
C VAL A 306 27.48 -11.22 22.05
N PRO A 307 28.18 -12.00 22.89
CA PRO A 307 28.46 -13.40 22.58
C PRO A 307 27.19 -14.22 22.44
N GLU A 308 27.12 -15.11 21.45
CA GLU A 308 25.98 -16.03 21.29
C GLU A 308 25.79 -16.96 22.50
N SER A 309 26.84 -17.16 23.30
CA SER A 309 26.79 -17.94 24.54
C SER A 309 26.19 -17.20 25.74
N SER A 310 25.82 -15.92 25.60
CA SER A 310 25.19 -15.15 26.67
C SER A 310 23.79 -15.69 26.98
N ASP A 311 23.45 -15.81 28.27
CA ASP A 311 22.18 -16.41 28.73
C ASP A 311 20.92 -15.76 28.13
N ASN A 312 20.98 -14.47 27.81
CA ASN A 312 19.87 -13.70 27.24
C ASN A 312 20.04 -13.34 25.76
N TYR A 313 20.97 -13.99 25.04
CA TYR A 313 21.27 -13.68 23.65
C TYR A 313 20.03 -13.85 22.74
N ASP A 314 19.29 -14.95 22.88
CA ASP A 314 18.09 -15.20 22.06
C ASP A 314 16.96 -14.20 22.32
N GLU A 315 16.81 -13.77 23.58
CA GLU A 315 15.87 -12.70 23.93
C GLU A 315 16.27 -11.38 23.26
N LEU A 316 17.55 -10.99 23.38
CA LEU A 316 18.08 -9.77 22.75
C LEU A 316 17.94 -9.81 21.23
N LYS A 317 18.22 -10.96 20.61
CA LYS A 317 18.07 -11.18 19.18
C LYS A 317 16.60 -11.03 18.73
N SER A 318 15.66 -11.59 19.50
CA SER A 318 14.23 -11.44 19.25
C SER A 318 13.77 -9.98 19.41
N LYS A 319 14.27 -9.26 20.42
CA LYS A 319 13.99 -7.82 20.58
C LYS A 319 14.56 -7.01 19.41
N MET A 320 15.78 -7.32 18.96
CA MET A 320 16.42 -6.65 17.84
C MET A 320 15.64 -6.86 16.54
N ASP A 321 15.10 -8.07 16.32
CA ASP A 321 14.23 -8.38 15.19
C ASP A 321 12.97 -7.51 15.13
N VAL A 322 12.28 -7.38 16.27
CA VAL A 322 11.06 -6.57 16.38
C VAL A 322 11.40 -5.10 16.21
N ALA A 323 12.55 -4.65 16.72
CA ALA A 323 13.00 -3.27 16.61
C ALA A 323 13.39 -2.86 15.18
N MET A 324 13.55 -3.80 14.25
CA MET A 324 13.79 -3.52 12.82
C MET A 324 12.51 -3.26 12.01
N SER A 325 11.32 -3.34 12.62
CA SER A 325 10.07 -3.15 11.89
C SER A 325 10.00 -1.77 11.24
N SER A 326 9.45 -1.71 10.02
CA SER A 326 9.42 -0.46 9.24
C SER A 326 8.51 0.63 9.85
N ASP A 327 7.55 0.23 10.69
CA ASP A 327 6.43 1.07 11.14
C ASP A 327 6.87 2.35 11.83
N HIS A 328 7.77 2.25 12.82
CA HIS A 328 8.13 3.41 13.64
C HIS A 328 8.96 4.45 12.88
N PHE A 329 9.67 4.02 11.82
CA PHE A 329 10.30 4.93 10.87
C PHE A 329 9.24 5.60 9.99
N TRP A 330 8.27 4.83 9.49
CA TRP A 330 7.18 5.35 8.67
C TRP A 330 6.33 6.41 9.39
N TRP A 331 5.93 6.13 10.62
CA TRP A 331 5.16 7.06 11.47
C TRP A 331 5.94 8.33 11.81
N ALA A 332 7.28 8.30 11.78
CA ALA A 332 8.13 9.46 11.99
C ALA A 332 8.20 10.40 10.77
N SER A 333 7.71 9.98 9.60
CA SER A 333 7.77 10.79 8.38
C SER A 333 6.90 12.04 8.43
N ALA A 334 5.79 12.00 9.19
CA ALA A 334 4.73 13.00 9.18
C ALA A 334 4.14 13.27 7.77
N LYS A 335 4.22 12.30 6.85
CA LYS A 335 3.84 12.44 5.43
C LYS A 335 3.03 11.24 4.93
N PRO A 336 1.68 11.25 5.05
CA PRO A 336 0.85 12.24 5.73
C PRO A 336 0.56 11.88 7.20
N TRP A 337 0.95 10.68 7.63
CA TRP A 337 0.55 10.11 8.91
C TRP A 337 1.63 10.30 9.97
N TRP A 338 1.19 10.41 11.22
CA TRP A 338 2.03 10.69 12.37
C TRP A 338 1.44 10.05 13.63
N SER A 339 2.28 9.37 14.40
CA SER A 339 1.92 8.82 15.72
C SER A 339 3.10 9.00 16.65
N LEU A 340 2.89 9.75 17.74
CA LEU A 340 3.89 9.91 18.78
C LEU A 340 4.17 8.60 19.50
N GLU A 341 3.12 7.80 19.68
CA GLU A 341 3.13 6.51 20.34
C GLU A 341 4.04 5.53 19.59
N MET A 342 3.88 5.41 18.26
CA MET A 342 4.72 4.51 17.45
C MET A 342 6.18 4.97 17.39
N ILE A 343 6.43 6.28 17.35
CA ILE A 343 7.79 6.84 17.36
C ILE A 343 8.48 6.56 18.70
N GLU A 344 7.78 6.80 19.81
CA GLU A 344 8.29 6.55 21.16
C GLU A 344 8.55 5.06 21.36
N GLN A 345 7.60 4.20 20.98
CA GLN A 345 7.72 2.75 21.13
C GLN A 345 8.93 2.21 20.37
N GLY A 346 9.16 2.65 19.12
CA GLY A 346 10.35 2.29 18.36
C GLY A 346 11.66 2.73 19.05
N ALA A 347 11.71 3.96 19.55
CA ALA A 347 12.87 4.46 20.29
C ALA A 347 13.08 3.71 21.62
N PHE A 348 12.00 3.35 22.30
CA PHE A 348 12.04 2.60 23.55
C PHE A 348 12.57 1.18 23.33
N ARG A 349 12.18 0.48 22.26
CA ARG A 349 12.72 -0.84 21.92
C ARG A 349 14.24 -0.84 21.81
N PHE A 350 14.82 0.18 21.15
CA PHE A 350 16.27 0.34 21.10
C PHE A 350 16.90 0.57 22.48
N LEU A 351 16.29 1.42 23.31
CA LEU A 351 16.77 1.67 24.66
C LEU A 351 16.68 0.43 25.55
N ASP A 352 15.60 -0.34 25.44
CA ASP A 352 15.39 -1.58 26.18
C ASP A 352 16.45 -2.62 25.81
N ILE A 353 16.73 -2.81 24.51
CA ILE A 353 17.80 -3.72 24.06
C ILE A 353 19.12 -3.36 24.73
N VAL A 354 19.55 -2.09 24.67
CA VAL A 354 20.82 -1.66 25.27
C VAL A 354 20.87 -1.92 26.78
N LYS A 355 19.77 -1.64 27.50
CA LYS A 355 19.69 -1.86 28.96
C LYS A 355 19.72 -3.34 29.35
N ASN A 356 19.35 -4.23 28.44
CA ASN A 356 19.36 -5.67 28.69
C ASN A 356 20.67 -6.34 28.21
N ILE A 357 21.61 -5.63 27.60
CA ILE A 357 22.94 -6.19 27.29
C ILE A 357 23.72 -6.36 28.60
N GLN A 358 24.22 -7.58 28.84
CA GLN A 358 25.06 -7.88 30.00
C GLN A 358 26.39 -7.11 29.94
N ASP A 359 26.88 -6.63 31.08
CA ASP A 359 28.14 -5.88 31.21
C ASP A 359 28.26 -4.63 30.31
N ILE A 360 27.12 -4.05 29.90
CA ILE A 360 27.08 -2.83 29.11
C ILE A 360 27.64 -1.63 29.91
N SER A 361 28.38 -0.74 29.24
CA SER A 361 28.98 0.41 29.91
C SER A 361 27.95 1.49 30.25
N ASP A 362 28.14 2.20 31.37
CA ASP A 362 27.32 3.37 31.74
C ASP A 362 27.33 4.45 30.66
N SER A 363 28.44 4.56 29.91
CA SER A 363 28.58 5.46 28.77
C SER A 363 27.64 5.09 27.63
N ASP A 364 27.54 3.79 27.29
CA ASP A 364 26.64 3.31 26.24
C ASP A 364 25.17 3.45 26.63
N ILE A 365 24.83 3.15 27.89
CA ILE A 365 23.48 3.41 28.44
C ILE A 365 23.15 4.90 28.34
N SER A 366 24.07 5.78 28.76
CA SER A 366 23.87 7.23 28.70
C SER A 366 23.67 7.72 27.26
N LYS A 367 24.42 7.15 26.31
CA LYS A 367 24.28 7.46 24.88
C LYS A 367 22.93 7.00 24.33
N ALA A 368 22.47 5.78 24.68
CA ALA A 368 21.15 5.28 24.31
C ALA A 368 20.02 6.16 24.87
N GLN A 369 20.12 6.55 26.15
CA GLN A 369 19.16 7.46 26.78
C GLN A 369 19.12 8.81 26.07
N LYS A 370 20.26 9.33 25.64
CA LYS A 370 20.33 10.57 24.86
C LYS A 370 19.64 10.45 23.51
N PHE A 371 19.84 9.34 22.77
CA PHE A 371 19.12 9.12 21.51
C PHE A 371 17.61 9.07 21.73
N TYR A 372 17.16 8.26 22.69
CA TYR A 372 15.74 8.17 23.06
C TYR A 372 15.16 9.55 23.40
N GLN A 373 15.82 10.31 24.26
CA GLN A 373 15.39 11.66 24.63
C GLN A 373 15.34 12.61 23.43
N LEU A 374 16.33 12.58 22.53
CA LEU A 374 16.35 13.41 21.33
C LEU A 374 15.17 13.08 20.39
N ILE A 375 14.91 11.81 20.12
CA ILE A 375 13.80 11.37 19.28
C ILE A 375 12.47 11.83 19.87
N VAL A 376 12.22 11.50 21.14
CA VAL A 376 10.94 11.79 21.81
C VAL A 376 10.74 13.29 21.96
N SER A 377 11.74 14.03 22.46
CA SER A 377 11.61 15.49 22.64
C SER A 377 11.40 16.24 21.33
N THR A 378 12.08 15.84 20.25
CA THR A 378 11.89 16.41 18.90
C THR A 378 10.50 16.11 18.37
N ALA A 379 10.00 14.87 18.54
CA ALA A 379 8.66 14.50 18.13
C ALA A 379 7.58 15.31 18.88
N PHE A 380 7.72 15.47 20.20
CA PHE A 380 6.83 16.33 20.98
C PHE A 380 6.96 17.81 20.63
N GLU A 381 8.15 18.30 20.26
CA GLU A 381 8.31 19.66 19.74
C GLU A 381 7.56 19.86 18.43
N TRP A 382 7.66 18.92 17.48
CA TRP A 382 6.92 18.98 16.23
C TRP A 382 5.41 19.00 16.44
N GLN A 383 4.91 18.20 17.39
CA GLN A 383 3.49 18.20 17.76
C GLN A 383 3.09 19.55 18.36
N ARG A 384 3.85 20.07 19.33
CA ARG A 384 3.53 21.32 20.07
C ARG A 384 3.60 22.56 19.19
N THR A 385 4.57 22.63 18.29
CA THR A 385 4.76 23.76 17.36
C THR A 385 3.78 23.74 16.20
N GLY A 386 3.04 22.64 16.01
CA GLY A 386 2.13 22.47 14.89
C GLY A 386 2.84 22.13 13.57
N LYS A 387 4.14 21.79 13.60
CA LYS A 387 4.92 21.42 12.42
C LYS A 387 4.31 20.24 11.67
N VAL A 388 3.87 19.19 12.39
CA VAL A 388 3.17 18.04 11.78
C VAL A 388 1.92 18.51 11.02
N ARG A 389 1.13 19.40 11.63
CA ARG A 389 -0.07 19.97 11.02
C ARG A 389 0.27 20.84 9.80
N GLN A 390 1.37 21.58 9.85
CA GLN A 390 1.85 22.36 8.72
C GLN A 390 2.28 21.45 7.57
N MET A 391 3.08 20.42 7.82
CA MET A 391 3.50 19.44 6.81
C MET A 391 2.30 18.74 6.16
N ALA A 392 1.32 18.31 6.96
CA ALA A 392 0.07 17.74 6.46
C ALA A 392 -0.75 18.76 5.64
N LYS A 393 -0.71 20.06 5.98
CA LYS A 393 -1.37 21.10 5.18
C LYS A 393 -0.62 21.34 3.87
N GLU A 394 0.70 21.49 3.88
CA GLU A 394 1.53 21.74 2.69
C GLU A 394 1.42 20.60 1.67
N GLN A 395 1.40 19.35 2.14
CA GLN A 395 1.18 18.17 1.29
C GLN A 395 -0.21 18.21 0.62
N ASN A 396 -1.21 18.77 1.31
CA ASN A 396 -2.56 18.98 0.78
C ASN A 396 -2.71 20.34 0.05
N GLU A 397 -1.77 21.27 0.12
CA GLU A 397 -1.90 22.60 -0.49
C GLU A 397 -1.69 22.59 -2.00
N ALA A 398 -0.98 21.58 -2.52
CA ALA A 398 -0.94 21.30 -3.96
C ALA A 398 -2.34 21.05 -4.56
N THR A 399 -3.36 20.75 -3.74
CA THR A 399 -4.75 20.50 -4.15
C THR A 399 -5.76 21.60 -3.74
N ARG A 400 -5.34 22.73 -3.14
CA ARG A 400 -6.25 23.74 -2.52
C ARG A 400 -6.47 25.05 -3.28
N ILE A 401 -6.80 25.01 -4.56
CA ILE A 401 -7.55 26.13 -5.16
C ILE A 401 -8.99 25.66 -5.33
N PRO A 402 -10.04 26.33 -4.83
CA PRO A 402 -11.40 25.88 -5.04
C PRO A 402 -11.70 25.65 -6.52
N PHE A 403 -12.37 24.55 -6.87
CA PHE A 403 -12.62 24.20 -8.26
C PHE A 403 -13.35 25.33 -9.01
N LYS A 404 -14.27 26.01 -8.33
CA LYS A 404 -14.99 27.19 -8.85
C LYS A 404 -14.05 28.35 -9.21
N GLU A 405 -13.01 28.56 -8.40
CA GLU A 405 -11.98 29.57 -8.65
C GLU A 405 -11.06 29.18 -9.79
N ARG A 406 -10.77 27.88 -9.95
CA ARG A 406 -9.99 27.37 -11.09
C ARG A 406 -10.74 27.42 -12.41
N THR A 407 -12.07 27.49 -12.38
CA THR A 407 -12.93 27.32 -13.56
C THR A 407 -13.87 28.49 -13.82
N TYR A 408 -14.98 28.58 -13.08
CA TYR A 408 -16.05 29.54 -13.28
C TYR A 408 -15.58 31.01 -13.14
N ASP A 409 -14.80 31.29 -12.08
CA ASP A 409 -14.35 32.65 -11.74
C ASP A 409 -13.23 33.15 -12.68
N LYS A 410 -12.47 32.24 -13.33
CA LYS A 410 -11.48 32.61 -14.36
C LYS A 410 -12.12 33.09 -15.67
N GLY A 411 -13.38 32.74 -15.94
CA GLY A 411 -14.08 33.14 -17.17
C GLY A 411 -13.60 32.41 -18.44
N GLY A 412 -14.21 32.74 -19.58
CA GLY A 412 -13.87 32.13 -20.88
C GLY A 412 -14.22 30.64 -20.96
N HIS A 413 -13.39 29.84 -21.65
CA HIS A 413 -13.62 28.40 -21.86
C HIS A 413 -13.73 27.59 -20.56
N GLN A 414 -13.18 28.11 -19.47
CA GLN A 414 -13.18 27.51 -18.14
C GLN A 414 -14.57 27.52 -17.47
N ARG A 415 -15.49 28.40 -17.89
CA ARG A 415 -16.91 28.34 -17.44
C ARG A 415 -17.64 27.11 -17.98
N GLY A 416 -17.34 26.70 -19.22
CA GLY A 416 -17.89 25.47 -19.78
C GLY A 416 -17.41 24.21 -19.04
N VAL A 417 -16.19 24.26 -18.49
CA VAL A 417 -15.65 23.18 -17.65
C VAL A 417 -16.43 23.06 -16.34
N TRP A 418 -16.68 24.19 -15.66
CA TRP A 418 -17.52 24.22 -14.46
C TRP A 418 -18.92 23.65 -14.72
N GLU A 419 -19.61 24.15 -15.75
CA GLU A 419 -20.97 23.71 -16.10
C GLU A 419 -21.04 22.22 -16.45
N GLY A 420 -20.02 21.69 -17.13
CA GLY A 420 -19.92 20.26 -17.42
C GLY A 420 -19.81 19.42 -16.16
N PHE A 421 -18.94 19.80 -15.22
CA PHE A 421 -18.77 19.06 -13.96
C PHE A 421 -20.01 19.10 -13.07
N ILE A 422 -20.66 20.26 -12.91
CA ILE A 422 -21.90 20.37 -12.14
C ILE A 422 -23.00 19.50 -12.74
N HIS A 423 -23.15 19.51 -14.07
CA HIS A 423 -24.13 18.68 -14.75
C HIS A 423 -23.88 17.19 -14.54
N MET A 424 -22.63 16.74 -14.69
CA MET A 424 -22.27 15.35 -14.48
C MET A 424 -22.52 14.90 -13.03
N ILE A 425 -22.20 15.72 -12.03
CA ILE A 425 -22.50 15.40 -10.62
C ILE A 425 -24.01 15.29 -10.38
N GLN A 426 -24.82 16.18 -10.97
CA GLN A 426 -26.29 16.11 -10.88
C GLN A 426 -26.86 14.84 -11.54
N GLU A 427 -26.27 14.40 -12.65
CA GLU A 427 -26.66 13.13 -13.28
C GLU A 427 -26.31 11.93 -12.41
N GLU A 428 -25.14 11.92 -11.76
CA GLU A 428 -24.75 10.86 -10.83
C GLU A 428 -25.59 10.85 -9.55
N GLU A 429 -25.97 12.02 -9.01
CA GLU A 429 -26.94 12.13 -7.92
C GLU A 429 -28.27 11.48 -8.33
N ALA A 430 -28.80 11.82 -9.51
CA ALA A 430 -30.07 11.27 -10.00
C ALA A 430 -30.01 9.76 -10.23
N LYS A 431 -28.88 9.23 -10.73
CA LYS A 431 -28.65 7.77 -10.88
C LYS A 431 -28.63 7.07 -9.52
N ALA A 432 -27.90 7.63 -8.55
CA ALA A 432 -27.83 7.08 -7.20
C ALA A 432 -29.22 7.01 -6.54
N VAL A 433 -30.02 8.09 -6.65
CA VAL A 433 -31.42 8.09 -6.17
C VAL A 433 -32.25 6.99 -6.84
N LYS A 434 -32.14 6.85 -8.17
CA LYS A 434 -32.88 5.83 -8.94
C LYS A 434 -32.52 4.41 -8.50
N ASN A 435 -31.26 4.17 -8.17
CA ASN A 435 -30.76 2.88 -7.69
C ASN A 435 -31.02 2.64 -6.20
N ARG A 436 -31.59 3.63 -5.48
CA ARG A 436 -31.77 3.62 -4.01
C ARG A 436 -30.45 3.60 -3.24
N GLU A 437 -29.39 4.14 -3.82
CA GLU A 437 -28.07 4.35 -3.21
C GLU A 437 -28.07 5.71 -2.49
N TYR A 438 -28.82 5.82 -1.40
CA TYR A 438 -29.11 7.13 -0.78
C TYR A 438 -27.88 7.83 -0.21
N GLU A 439 -26.91 7.08 0.31
CA GLU A 439 -25.64 7.62 0.82
C GLU A 439 -24.82 8.25 -0.31
N LYS A 440 -24.83 7.62 -1.49
CA LYS A 440 -24.15 8.14 -2.69
C LYS A 440 -24.86 9.37 -3.25
N ALA A 441 -26.19 9.39 -3.23
CA ALA A 441 -26.96 10.58 -3.59
C ALA A 441 -26.66 11.76 -2.65
N VAL A 442 -26.63 11.51 -1.33
CA VAL A 442 -26.26 12.51 -0.31
C VAL A 442 -24.84 13.01 -0.54
N LEU A 443 -23.91 12.13 -0.89
CA LEU A 443 -22.54 12.50 -1.19
C LEU A 443 -22.47 13.47 -2.39
N TRP A 444 -23.15 13.18 -3.50
CA TRP A 444 -23.15 14.06 -4.68
C TRP A 444 -23.82 15.41 -4.41
N ARG A 445 -24.94 15.41 -3.67
CA ARG A 445 -25.59 16.64 -3.21
C ARG A 445 -24.63 17.51 -2.39
N ASP A 446 -23.93 16.91 -1.43
CA ASP A 446 -23.00 17.63 -0.55
C ASP A 446 -21.77 18.11 -1.31
N ALA A 447 -21.29 17.33 -2.30
CA ALA A 447 -20.25 17.73 -3.22
C ALA A 447 -20.64 18.98 -4.04
N LEU A 448 -21.87 19.03 -4.58
CA LEU A 448 -22.38 20.22 -5.27
C LEU A 448 -22.38 21.44 -4.35
N PHE A 449 -22.92 21.30 -3.15
CA PHE A 449 -22.96 22.38 -2.17
C PHE A 449 -21.54 22.91 -1.87
N LYS A 450 -20.57 22.02 -1.67
CA LYS A 450 -19.20 22.40 -1.37
C LYS A 450 -18.50 23.07 -2.54
N LEU A 451 -18.67 22.54 -3.76
CA LEU A 451 -18.14 23.18 -4.97
C LEU A 451 -18.70 24.59 -5.13
N GLU A 452 -20.02 24.77 -5.00
CA GLU A 452 -20.69 26.06 -5.16
C GLU A 452 -20.22 27.11 -4.15
N ASN A 453 -19.93 26.67 -2.92
CA ASN A 453 -19.49 27.50 -1.80
C ASN A 453 -17.97 27.56 -1.62
N LYS A 454 -17.18 27.01 -2.56
CA LYS A 454 -15.70 27.00 -2.52
C LYS A 454 -15.11 26.25 -1.31
N LEU A 455 -15.83 25.22 -0.85
CA LEU A 455 -15.45 24.38 0.30
C LEU A 455 -14.83 23.04 -0.13
N ASP A 456 -14.73 22.77 -1.43
CA ASP A 456 -14.17 21.53 -2.00
C ASP A 456 -12.69 21.29 -1.65
N VAL A 457 -11.99 22.34 -1.25
CA VAL A 457 -10.58 22.30 -0.79
C VAL A 457 -10.41 21.69 0.60
N TYR A 458 -11.50 21.48 1.33
CA TYR A 458 -11.52 20.88 2.66
C TYR A 458 -11.96 19.41 2.65
N ASP A 459 -12.28 18.87 1.47
CA ASP A 459 -12.68 17.47 1.32
C ASP A 459 -11.45 16.55 1.26
N MET A 460 -11.59 15.39 1.90
CA MET A 460 -10.57 14.34 1.89
C MET A 460 -10.40 13.71 0.48
N ILE A 461 -11.45 13.73 -0.33
CA ILE A 461 -11.45 13.34 -1.75
C ILE A 461 -12.17 14.46 -2.50
N ASN A 462 -11.50 15.08 -3.48
CA ASN A 462 -12.11 16.15 -4.26
C ASN A 462 -13.27 15.58 -5.10
N ALA A 463 -14.43 16.24 -5.07
CA ALA A 463 -15.62 15.84 -5.84
C ALA A 463 -15.35 15.64 -7.34
N ILE A 464 -14.38 16.36 -7.88
CA ILE A 464 -13.94 16.28 -9.29
C ILE A 464 -13.19 14.99 -9.56
N ASP A 465 -12.33 14.57 -8.64
CA ASP A 465 -11.58 13.32 -8.74
C ASP A 465 -12.55 12.15 -8.57
N LEU A 466 -13.46 12.24 -7.60
CA LEU A 466 -14.53 11.26 -7.41
C LEU A 466 -15.39 11.09 -8.68
N LEU A 467 -15.76 12.19 -9.34
CA LEU A 467 -16.54 12.14 -10.57
C LEU A 467 -15.75 11.52 -11.72
N ARG A 468 -14.48 11.89 -11.91
CA ARG A 468 -13.60 11.28 -12.92
C ARG A 468 -13.43 9.78 -12.70
N LEU A 469 -13.44 9.36 -11.44
CA LEU A 469 -13.38 7.97 -11.02
C LEU A 469 -14.70 7.23 -11.29
N GLU A 470 -15.85 7.88 -11.08
CA GLU A 470 -17.19 7.29 -11.28
C GLU A 470 -17.56 7.10 -12.77
N ILE A 471 -17.40 8.14 -13.60
CA ILE A 471 -17.86 8.13 -15.00
C ILE A 471 -16.74 7.92 -16.03
N GLY A 472 -15.48 7.88 -15.57
CA GLY A 472 -14.30 7.66 -16.39
C GLY A 472 -13.78 8.92 -17.10
N ASN A 473 -12.44 9.04 -17.18
CA ASN A 473 -11.78 10.23 -17.73
C ASN A 473 -12.17 10.55 -19.18
N GLU A 474 -12.32 9.55 -20.06
CA GLU A 474 -12.69 9.80 -21.46
C GLU A 474 -14.09 10.40 -21.60
N GLU A 475 -15.05 9.96 -20.77
CA GLU A 475 -16.43 10.46 -20.84
C GLU A 475 -16.54 11.86 -20.25
N VAL A 476 -15.81 12.12 -19.16
CA VAL A 476 -15.60 13.47 -18.62
C VAL A 476 -15.06 14.39 -19.71
N GLU A 477 -13.98 14.02 -20.40
CA GLU A 477 -13.41 14.87 -21.45
C GLU A 477 -14.35 15.08 -22.65
N LYS A 478 -15.17 14.08 -23.02
CA LYS A 478 -16.20 14.25 -24.06
C LYS A 478 -17.27 15.26 -23.66
N ILE A 479 -17.77 15.16 -22.42
CA ILE A 479 -18.80 16.06 -21.91
C ILE A 479 -18.23 17.48 -21.75
N LEU A 480 -17.02 17.62 -21.22
CA LEU A 480 -16.32 18.90 -21.16
C LEU A 480 -16.17 19.53 -22.54
N ASN A 481 -15.69 18.77 -23.53
CA ASN A 481 -15.58 19.25 -24.91
C ASN A 481 -16.94 19.69 -25.50
N LYS A 482 -18.05 19.02 -25.15
CA LYS A 482 -19.40 19.40 -25.57
C LYS A 482 -19.82 20.74 -24.95
N TYR A 483 -19.60 20.95 -23.66
CA TYR A 483 -19.95 22.19 -22.96
C TYR A 483 -19.04 23.36 -23.35
N THR A 484 -17.74 23.12 -23.53
CA THR A 484 -16.79 24.11 -24.06
C THR A 484 -17.17 24.55 -25.47
N LYS A 485 -17.54 23.62 -26.37
CA LYS A 485 -18.05 23.94 -27.72
C LYS A 485 -19.39 24.70 -27.67
N LYS A 486 -20.29 24.33 -26.74
CA LYS A 486 -21.58 25.03 -26.54
C LYS A 486 -21.35 26.48 -26.07
N TYR A 487 -20.41 26.70 -25.15
CA TYR A 487 -20.02 28.04 -24.72
C TYR A 487 -19.39 28.86 -25.87
N HIS A 488 -18.49 28.27 -26.67
CA HIS A 488 -17.92 28.94 -27.85
C HIS A 488 -18.98 29.31 -28.91
N LYS A 489 -20.05 28.51 -29.06
CA LYS A 489 -21.18 28.83 -29.93
C LYS A 489 -22.09 29.95 -29.39
N ILE A 490 -22.22 30.06 -28.07
CA ILE A 490 -22.95 31.16 -27.41
C ILE A 490 -22.15 32.47 -27.54
N ARG A 491 -20.82 32.39 -27.62
CA ARG A 491 -19.91 33.52 -27.87
C ARG A 491 -19.78 33.87 -29.37
N GLY A 492 -20.80 33.60 -30.16
CA GLY A 492 -20.89 33.97 -31.57
C GLY A 492 -21.52 35.36 -31.74
N GLY A 493 -20.68 36.37 -31.96
CA GLY A 493 -21.06 37.67 -32.53
C GLY A 493 -21.31 38.80 -31.51
N GLN A 494 -20.25 39.49 -31.08
CA GLN A 494 -20.38 40.86 -30.60
C GLN A 494 -20.02 41.86 -31.73
N PRO A 495 -20.88 42.87 -32.02
CA PRO A 495 -20.67 43.88 -33.07
C PRO A 495 -19.47 44.81 -32.87
N GLU A 496 -18.79 44.76 -31.73
CA GLU A 496 -17.74 45.71 -31.32
C GLU A 496 -16.34 45.38 -31.87
N GLN A 497 -16.18 44.32 -32.67
CA GLN A 497 -14.93 43.98 -33.37
C GLN A 497 -14.95 44.32 -34.87
N ARG A 498 -15.81 45.25 -35.29
CA ARG A 498 -15.74 45.91 -36.60
C ARG A 498 -15.52 47.41 -36.38
N GLY A 499 -14.28 47.78 -36.08
CA GLY A 499 -13.81 49.16 -35.90
C GLY A 499 -12.31 49.18 -35.71
#